data_AF-A0A1F7SNQ2-F1
#
_entry.id   AF-A0A1F7SNQ2-F1
#
_cell.length_a   1.000
_cell.length_b   1.000
_cell.length_c   1.000
_cell.angle_alpha   90.00
_cell.angle_beta   90.00
_cell.angle_gamma   90.00
#
_symmetry.space_group_name_H-M   'P 1'
#
loop_
_entity.id
_entity.type
_entity.pdbx_description
1 polymer ?
#
loop_
_entity_poly.entity_id
_entity_poly.type
_entity_poly.pdbx_seq_one_letter_code
_entity_poly.pdbx_strand_id
1 'polypeptide(L)'
;MRKFRFLILFIMIGVFIIPISAFAAISKIKVTAIVPKLIKQNDTKTITIKGSGFKQNAEVNLGQGITVLSTTVKSREIKVQVEVALDAKIGYRTIIVENTNGKKAKKLKGLKVQKCINDCEEPVPFTGNPIPIHDKNSSQYRTDCTNASCHKGILKETSLNSSIDTFHVLKILKLSIIPGKTNDAKCLYCHKNTDIVERSAGSLRKNVDVAICYPCHAPGSIGKEFYKE
;
A
#
# COMPACT_ATOMS: atom_id res chain seq x y z
N MET A 1 -92.89 -2.64 40.86
CA MET A 1 -92.26 -1.96 39.70
C MET A 1 -91.14 -1.04 40.20
N ARG A 2 -89.87 -1.44 40.07
CA ARG A 2 -88.71 -0.64 40.49
C ARG A 2 -87.74 -0.59 39.30
N LYS A 3 -87.69 0.54 38.60
CA LYS A 3 -86.88 0.73 37.38
C LYS A 3 -85.43 1.07 37.78
N PHE A 4 -84.51 0.13 37.63
CA PHE A 4 -83.07 0.37 37.75
C PHE A 4 -82.56 1.07 36.48
N ARG A 5 -81.98 2.26 36.63
CA ARG A 5 -81.24 2.93 35.55
C ARG A 5 -79.76 2.54 35.65
N PHE A 6 -79.29 1.72 34.72
CA PHE A 6 -77.86 1.43 34.55
C PHE A 6 -77.20 2.60 33.81
N LEU A 7 -76.25 3.26 34.47
CA LEU A 7 -75.35 4.24 33.85
C LEU A 7 -74.09 3.48 33.41
N ILE A 8 -73.95 3.22 32.10
CA ILE A 8 -72.77 2.60 31.51
C ILE A 8 -71.73 3.71 31.29
N LEU A 9 -70.65 3.68 32.09
CA LEU A 9 -69.49 4.55 31.92
C LEU A 9 -68.53 3.90 30.90
N PHE A 10 -68.51 4.42 29.67
CA PHE A 10 -67.53 4.02 28.65
C PHE A 10 -66.17 4.65 28.99
N ILE A 11 -65.24 3.85 29.49
CA ILE A 11 -63.83 4.24 29.60
C ILE A 11 -63.18 4.02 28.23
N MET A 12 -63.08 5.09 27.44
CA MET A 12 -62.31 5.11 26.19
C MET A 12 -60.81 5.18 26.53
N ILE A 13 -60.17 4.01 26.67
CA ILE A 13 -58.71 3.93 26.72
C ILE A 13 -58.17 4.28 25.33
N GLY A 14 -57.89 5.57 25.11
CA GLY A 14 -57.16 6.03 23.94
C GLY A 14 -55.74 5.48 24.01
N VAL A 15 -55.44 4.44 23.22
CA VAL A 15 -54.08 3.96 23.01
C VAL A 15 -53.34 5.02 22.19
N PHE A 16 -52.61 5.89 22.88
CA PHE A 16 -51.74 6.87 22.26
C PHE A 16 -50.50 6.14 21.73
N ILE A 17 -50.55 5.69 20.47
CA ILE A 17 -49.38 5.14 19.78
C ILE A 17 -48.45 6.32 19.51
N ILE A 18 -47.48 6.54 20.38
CA ILE A 18 -46.37 7.45 20.11
C ILE A 18 -45.54 6.75 19.00
N PRO A 19 -45.45 7.28 17.77
CA PRO A 19 -44.54 6.72 16.80
C PRO A 19 -43.13 6.90 17.35
N ILE A 20 -42.51 5.80 17.77
CA ILE A 20 -41.08 5.75 18.06
C ILE A 20 -40.41 5.98 16.71
N SER A 21 -40.17 7.24 16.38
CA SER A 21 -39.23 7.62 15.35
C SER A 21 -37.89 7.08 15.84
N ALA A 22 -37.51 5.91 15.32
CA ALA A 22 -36.20 5.36 15.52
C ALA A 22 -35.20 6.38 14.97
N PHE A 23 -34.64 7.19 15.86
CA PHE A 23 -33.48 8.01 15.57
C PHE A 23 -32.36 7.05 15.21
N ALA A 24 -32.20 6.75 13.93
CA ALA A 24 -31.04 6.07 13.43
C ALA A 24 -29.83 6.89 13.87
N ALA A 25 -29.05 6.37 14.83
CA ALA A 25 -27.84 7.02 15.29
C ALA A 25 -27.01 7.35 14.06
N ILE A 26 -26.84 8.66 13.80
CA ILE A 26 -26.08 9.14 12.66
C ILE A 26 -24.64 8.68 12.90
N SER A 27 -24.26 7.54 12.33
CA SER A 27 -22.88 7.06 12.36
C SER A 27 -22.02 8.18 11.76
N LYS A 28 -21.27 8.85 12.63
CA LYS A 28 -20.40 9.96 12.28
C LYS A 28 -19.10 9.35 11.79
N ILE A 29 -18.85 9.51 10.49
CA ILE A 29 -17.56 9.15 9.90
C ILE A 29 -16.46 9.95 10.61
N LYS A 30 -15.36 9.29 10.96
CA LYS A 30 -14.20 9.90 11.61
C LYS A 30 -12.91 9.36 11.03
N VAL A 31 -11.92 10.24 10.86
CA VAL A 31 -10.52 9.86 10.59
C VAL A 31 -9.69 10.19 11.82
N THR A 32 -9.09 9.18 12.43
CA THR A 32 -8.32 9.32 13.68
C THR A 32 -6.83 9.44 13.41
N ALA A 33 -6.28 8.59 12.53
CA ALA A 33 -4.86 8.54 12.23
C ALA A 33 -4.59 8.12 10.79
N ILE A 34 -3.38 8.42 10.31
CA ILE A 34 -2.85 8.01 9.01
C ILE A 34 -1.45 7.45 9.25
N VAL A 35 -1.16 6.27 8.71
CA VAL A 35 0.10 5.56 8.93
C VAL A 35 0.63 5.04 7.59
N PRO A 36 1.85 5.41 7.17
CA PRO A 36 2.70 6.43 7.78
C PRO A 36 2.10 7.85 7.65
N LYS A 37 2.46 8.76 8.57
CA LYS A 37 2.09 10.19 8.48
C LYS A 37 2.95 10.97 7.48
N LEU A 38 3.99 10.34 6.94
CA LEU A 38 5.01 10.97 6.14
C LEU A 38 5.25 10.10 4.91
N ILE A 39 5.20 10.74 3.75
CA ILE A 39 5.56 10.18 2.44
C ILE A 39 6.43 11.20 1.71
N LYS A 40 7.22 10.73 0.76
CA LYS A 40 8.12 11.56 -0.03
C LYS A 40 7.58 11.70 -1.45
N GLN A 41 8.00 12.74 -2.16
CA GLN A 41 7.91 12.79 -3.63
C GLN A 41 8.51 11.51 -4.23
N ASN A 42 7.97 11.03 -5.36
CA ASN A 42 8.39 9.79 -6.02
C ASN A 42 8.19 8.50 -5.18
N ASP A 43 7.37 8.54 -4.12
CA ASP A 43 6.99 7.34 -3.37
C ASP A 43 5.84 6.60 -4.07
N THR A 44 5.99 5.29 -4.26
CA THR A 44 4.86 4.36 -4.35
C THR A 44 4.73 3.65 -3.01
N LYS A 45 3.63 3.85 -2.30
CA LYS A 45 3.50 3.36 -0.91
C LYS A 45 2.05 3.10 -0.52
N THR A 46 1.83 2.15 0.37
CA THR A 46 0.53 2.02 1.03
C THR A 46 0.45 2.89 2.26
N ILE A 47 -0.63 3.67 2.35
CA ILE A 47 -1.04 4.39 3.55
C ILE A 47 -2.28 3.73 4.15
N THR A 48 -2.35 3.70 5.48
CA THR A 48 -3.46 3.18 6.26
C THR A 48 -4.15 4.34 6.99
N ILE A 49 -5.41 4.59 6.65
CA ILE A 49 -6.27 5.56 7.30
C ILE A 49 -7.11 4.84 8.35
N LYS A 50 -6.90 5.17 9.63
CA LYS A 50 -7.65 4.62 10.75
C LYS A 50 -8.80 5.53 11.11
N GLY A 51 -9.92 4.96 11.54
CA GLY A 51 -11.10 5.74 11.87
C GLY A 51 -12.32 4.90 12.24
N SER A 52 -13.50 5.44 11.97
CA SER A 52 -14.78 4.76 12.21
C SER A 52 -15.85 5.24 11.25
N GLY A 53 -16.81 4.38 10.96
CA GLY A 53 -17.98 4.72 10.15
C GLY A 53 -17.67 4.80 8.65
N PHE A 54 -16.59 4.19 8.20
CA PHE A 54 -16.30 4.05 6.77
C PHE A 54 -17.27 3.04 6.14
N LYS A 55 -17.76 3.37 4.96
CA LYS A 55 -18.63 2.50 4.16
C LYS A 55 -17.84 1.94 2.98
N GLN A 56 -18.25 0.77 2.50
CA GLN A 56 -17.71 0.20 1.29
C GLN A 56 -17.74 1.24 0.15
N ASN A 57 -16.67 1.29 -0.65
CA ASN A 57 -16.47 2.25 -1.73
C ASN A 57 -16.38 3.72 -1.28
N ALA A 58 -15.97 3.98 -0.04
CA ALA A 58 -15.59 5.33 0.37
C ALA A 58 -14.40 5.84 -0.46
N GLU A 59 -14.50 7.07 -0.92
CA GLU A 59 -13.46 7.75 -1.67
C GLU A 59 -12.48 8.46 -0.73
N VAL A 60 -11.21 8.50 -1.15
CA VAL A 60 -10.13 9.14 -0.39
C VAL A 60 -9.47 10.21 -1.24
N ASN A 61 -9.49 11.44 -0.77
CA ASN A 61 -8.77 12.56 -1.37
C ASN A 61 -7.54 12.91 -0.52
N LEU A 62 -6.36 12.81 -1.14
CA LEU A 62 -5.06 13.05 -0.51
C LEU A 62 -4.43 14.41 -0.89
N GLY A 63 -5.12 15.17 -1.75
CA GLY A 63 -4.63 16.41 -2.35
C GLY A 63 -3.85 16.19 -3.65
N GLN A 64 -3.63 17.27 -4.40
CA GLN A 64 -2.95 17.25 -5.70
C GLN A 64 -1.53 16.65 -5.65
N GLY A 65 -1.12 15.99 -6.74
CA GLY A 65 0.18 15.32 -6.86
C GLY A 65 0.28 14.00 -6.09
N ILE A 66 -0.85 13.45 -5.61
CA ILE A 66 -0.92 12.11 -5.03
C ILE A 66 -2.03 11.34 -5.74
N THR A 67 -1.65 10.32 -6.51
CA THR A 67 -2.55 9.44 -7.24
C THR A 67 -2.91 8.25 -6.36
N VAL A 68 -4.18 7.89 -6.31
CA VAL A 68 -4.66 6.67 -5.64
C VAL A 68 -4.71 5.53 -6.65
N LEU A 69 -3.87 4.51 -6.46
CA LEU A 69 -3.78 3.35 -7.34
C LEU A 69 -4.80 2.27 -6.97
N SER A 70 -5.00 2.04 -5.68
CA SER A 70 -5.97 1.07 -5.17
C SER A 70 -6.47 1.46 -3.78
N THR A 71 -7.69 1.05 -3.45
CA THR A 71 -8.32 1.31 -2.15
C THR A 71 -9.03 0.06 -1.63
N THR A 72 -8.80 -0.28 -0.37
CA THR A 72 -9.55 -1.32 0.36
C THR A 72 -10.18 -0.69 1.60
N VAL A 73 -11.51 -0.78 1.70
CA VAL A 73 -12.28 -0.16 2.79
C VAL A 73 -12.80 -1.20 3.77
N LYS A 74 -12.60 -0.96 5.07
CA LYS A 74 -13.25 -1.63 6.20
C LYS A 74 -13.87 -0.57 7.10
N SER A 75 -14.79 -0.96 7.98
CA SER A 75 -15.55 -0.01 8.82
C SER A 75 -14.71 0.89 9.73
N ARG A 76 -13.47 0.49 10.04
CA ARG A 76 -12.52 1.22 10.91
C ARG A 76 -11.14 1.49 10.27
N GLU A 77 -10.93 1.04 9.04
CA GLU A 77 -9.64 1.13 8.35
C GLU A 77 -9.84 1.26 6.85
N ILE A 78 -9.09 2.17 6.21
CA ILE A 78 -8.96 2.22 4.75
C ILE A 78 -7.48 2.06 4.42
N LYS A 79 -7.13 1.08 3.59
CA LYS A 79 -5.80 0.95 3.01
C LYS A 79 -5.83 1.54 1.61
N VAL A 80 -4.87 2.42 1.31
CA VAL A 80 -4.78 3.10 0.02
C VAL A 80 -3.37 2.95 -0.50
N GLN A 81 -3.19 2.36 -1.68
CA GLN A 81 -1.92 2.41 -2.39
C GLN A 81 -1.86 3.70 -3.19
N VAL A 82 -0.76 4.44 -3.01
CA VAL A 82 -0.59 5.77 -3.60
C VAL A 82 0.71 5.86 -4.36
N GLU A 83 0.70 6.71 -5.38
CA GLU A 83 1.88 7.20 -6.06
C GLU A 83 1.97 8.71 -5.84
N VAL A 84 3.12 9.19 -5.38
CA VAL A 84 3.36 10.62 -5.13
C VAL A 84 4.18 11.16 -6.27
N ALA A 85 3.62 12.13 -7.00
CA ALA A 85 4.31 12.79 -8.09
C ALA A 85 5.60 13.46 -7.61
N LEU A 86 6.59 13.54 -8.50
CA LEU A 86 7.88 14.11 -8.17
C LEU A 86 7.80 15.62 -7.88
N ASP A 87 6.88 16.31 -8.52
CA ASP A 87 6.58 17.73 -8.35
C ASP A 87 5.53 18.01 -7.26
N ALA A 88 5.05 16.97 -6.56
CA ALA A 88 4.01 17.13 -5.55
C ALA A 88 4.44 18.14 -4.48
N LYS A 89 3.61 19.17 -4.25
CA LYS A 89 3.91 20.24 -3.28
C LYS A 89 4.25 19.68 -1.90
N ILE A 90 5.43 20.03 -1.39
CA ILE A 90 5.91 19.63 -0.07
C ILE A 90 5.04 20.28 1.02
N GLY A 91 4.83 19.58 2.12
CA GLY A 91 4.13 20.10 3.28
C GLY A 91 2.96 19.23 3.74
N TYR A 92 2.18 19.78 4.67
CA TYR A 92 1.03 19.10 5.25
C TYR A 92 -0.19 19.12 4.31
N ARG A 93 -0.85 17.97 4.19
CA ARG A 93 -2.09 17.77 3.44
C ARG A 93 -3.25 17.52 4.38
N THR A 94 -4.40 18.11 4.07
CA THR A 94 -5.67 17.73 4.68
C THR A 94 -6.21 16.52 3.93
N ILE A 95 -6.48 15.45 4.66
CA ILE A 95 -7.02 14.23 4.07
C ILE A 95 -8.53 14.22 4.25
N ILE A 96 -9.25 13.89 3.17
CA ILE A 96 -10.71 13.83 3.16
C ILE A 96 -11.13 12.41 2.79
N VAL A 97 -12.00 11.83 3.61
CA VAL A 97 -12.68 10.56 3.29
C VAL A 97 -14.15 10.87 3.10
N GLU A 98 -14.73 10.39 2.01
CA GLU A 98 -16.13 10.59 1.65
C GLU A 98 -16.81 9.23 1.46
N ASN A 99 -17.83 8.96 2.26
CA ASN A 99 -18.66 7.78 2.06
C ASN A 99 -19.64 8.02 0.90
N THR A 100 -20.11 6.92 0.30
CA THR A 100 -21.13 6.90 -0.77
C THR A 100 -22.46 7.59 -0.43
N ASN A 101 -22.71 7.87 0.85
CA ASN A 101 -23.87 8.65 1.30
C ASN A 101 -23.56 10.14 1.51
N GLY A 102 -22.46 10.64 0.94
CA GLY A 102 -22.02 12.04 1.00
C GLY A 102 -21.43 12.50 2.34
N LYS A 103 -21.40 11.64 3.37
CA LYS A 103 -20.79 11.99 4.66
C LYS A 103 -19.27 12.04 4.55
N LYS A 104 -18.68 13.15 5.01
CA LYS A 104 -17.23 13.39 4.93
C LYS A 104 -16.58 13.44 6.31
N ALA A 105 -15.37 12.91 6.40
CA ALA A 105 -14.44 13.13 7.50
C ALA A 105 -13.17 13.79 6.99
N LYS A 106 -12.63 14.74 7.76
CA LYS A 106 -11.38 15.43 7.44
C LYS A 106 -10.34 15.17 8.52
N LYS A 107 -9.08 15.01 8.11
CA LYS A 107 -7.92 15.05 8.99
C LYS A 107 -7.00 16.17 8.53
N LEU A 108 -7.08 17.32 9.21
CA LEU A 108 -6.18 18.44 9.00
C LEU A 108 -4.75 18.02 9.31
N LYS A 109 -3.80 18.44 8.47
CA LYS A 109 -2.38 18.08 8.58
C LYS A 109 -2.18 16.57 8.77
N GLY A 110 -3.03 15.75 8.14
CA GLY A 110 -3.07 14.30 8.35
C GLY A 110 -1.89 13.56 7.73
N LEU A 111 -1.31 14.12 6.68
CA LEU A 111 -0.20 13.54 5.92
C LEU A 111 0.80 14.65 5.58
N LYS A 112 2.10 14.38 5.70
CA LYS A 112 3.17 15.30 5.31
C LYS A 112 3.87 14.74 4.07
N VAL A 113 3.80 15.47 2.98
CA VAL A 113 4.67 15.24 1.81
C VAL A 113 6.01 15.89 2.12
N GLN A 114 7.09 15.13 1.98
CA GLN A 114 8.45 15.64 2.07
C GLN A 114 9.10 15.67 0.70
N LYS A 115 10.09 16.55 0.55
CA LYS A 115 11.05 16.42 -0.52
C LYS A 115 11.65 15.02 -0.41
N CYS A 116 11.73 14.30 -1.51
CA CYS A 116 12.68 13.21 -1.51
C CYS A 116 14.09 13.83 -1.38
N ILE A 117 15.01 13.12 -0.74
CA ILE A 117 16.38 13.61 -0.53
C ILE A 117 17.35 12.87 -1.47
N ASN A 118 17.04 11.59 -1.75
CA ASN A 118 17.78 10.72 -2.66
C ASN A 118 16.80 10.16 -3.71
N ASP A 119 17.26 10.00 -4.95
CA ASP A 119 16.52 9.40 -6.06
C ASP A 119 15.21 10.15 -6.43
N CYS A 120 15.36 11.47 -6.55
CA CYS A 120 14.31 12.47 -6.82
C CYS A 120 14.24 12.94 -8.26
N GLU A 121 14.87 12.20 -9.14
CA GLU A 121 14.76 12.44 -10.56
C GLU A 121 13.97 11.24 -11.07
N GLU A 122 13.08 11.47 -12.04
CA GLU A 122 12.63 10.36 -12.86
C GLU A 122 13.89 9.63 -13.32
N PRO A 123 13.96 8.29 -13.20
CA PRO A 123 15.16 7.56 -13.59
C PRO A 123 15.50 7.98 -15.01
N VAL A 124 16.57 8.78 -15.14
CA VAL A 124 17.01 9.25 -16.45
C VAL A 124 17.29 7.97 -17.23
N PRO A 125 16.59 7.72 -18.35
CA PRO A 125 16.81 6.50 -19.10
C PRO A 125 18.30 6.39 -19.39
N PHE A 126 18.91 5.27 -19.04
CA PHE A 126 20.34 5.08 -19.24
C PHE A 126 20.68 5.39 -20.71
N THR A 127 21.46 6.44 -20.93
CA THR A 127 21.91 6.85 -22.26
C THR A 127 23.20 6.08 -22.57
N GLY A 128 23.08 4.91 -23.18
CA GLY A 128 24.22 4.09 -23.56
C GLY A 128 23.82 2.68 -23.99
N ASN A 129 24.80 1.88 -24.43
CA ASN A 129 24.58 0.47 -24.73
C ASN A 129 24.57 -0.34 -23.41
N PRO A 130 23.45 -0.98 -23.03
CA PRO A 130 23.40 -1.76 -21.81
C PRO A 130 24.14 -3.10 -21.90
N ILE A 131 24.51 -3.58 -23.09
CA ILE A 131 25.17 -4.89 -23.27
C ILE A 131 26.55 -4.94 -22.60
N PRO A 132 27.51 -4.03 -22.89
CA PRO A 132 28.85 -4.07 -22.31
C PRO A 132 28.88 -3.98 -20.79
N ILE A 133 27.96 -3.22 -20.18
CA ILE A 133 27.92 -3.06 -18.72
C ILE A 133 27.42 -4.30 -17.97
N HIS A 134 26.79 -5.25 -18.68
CA HIS A 134 26.29 -6.52 -18.13
C HIS A 134 27.10 -7.75 -18.58
N ASP A 135 28.05 -7.59 -19.50
CA ASP A 135 28.96 -8.65 -19.92
C ASP A 135 30.20 -8.68 -19.03
N LYS A 136 30.38 -9.74 -18.24
CA LYS A 136 31.53 -9.94 -17.35
C LYS A 136 32.89 -9.92 -18.05
N ASN A 137 32.92 -10.14 -19.36
CA ASN A 137 34.14 -10.12 -20.17
C ASN A 137 34.44 -8.72 -20.75
N SER A 138 33.52 -7.77 -20.59
CA SER A 138 33.70 -6.40 -21.05
C SER A 138 34.50 -5.56 -20.07
N SER A 139 35.32 -4.64 -20.58
CA SER A 139 35.96 -3.60 -19.78
C SER A 139 34.97 -2.61 -19.15
N GLN A 140 33.72 -2.61 -19.61
CA GLN A 140 32.64 -1.77 -19.08
C GLN A 140 31.80 -2.47 -18.02
N TYR A 141 32.09 -3.72 -17.68
CA TYR A 141 31.30 -4.51 -16.73
C TYR A 141 31.16 -3.80 -15.38
N ARG A 142 29.92 -3.76 -14.86
CA ARG A 142 29.60 -3.11 -13.59
C ARG A 142 28.92 -4.06 -12.62
N THR A 143 29.25 -3.89 -11.35
CA THR A 143 28.72 -4.69 -10.24
C THR A 143 27.88 -3.88 -9.26
N ASP A 144 27.74 -2.57 -9.48
CA ASP A 144 27.06 -1.63 -8.59
C ASP A 144 25.60 -1.39 -9.01
N CYS A 145 24.85 -2.47 -9.18
CA CYS A 145 23.50 -2.51 -9.77
C CYS A 145 22.55 -1.43 -9.23
N THR A 146 22.53 -1.25 -7.91
CA THR A 146 21.66 -0.32 -7.19
C THR A 146 22.40 0.94 -6.73
N ASN A 147 23.72 0.88 -6.52
CA ASN A 147 24.49 2.08 -6.18
C ASN A 147 24.66 3.04 -7.39
N ALA A 148 24.72 2.51 -8.61
CA ALA A 148 24.84 3.25 -9.87
C ALA A 148 23.64 4.13 -10.27
N SER A 149 22.54 4.08 -9.51
CA SER A 149 21.23 4.65 -9.89
C SER A 149 20.50 3.95 -11.05
N CYS A 150 21.00 2.84 -11.61
CA CYS A 150 20.33 2.11 -12.70
C CYS A 150 19.15 1.24 -12.23
N HIS A 151 19.32 0.46 -11.16
CA HIS A 151 18.29 -0.49 -10.67
C HIS A 151 17.78 -0.19 -9.25
N LYS A 152 17.94 1.04 -8.75
CA LYS A 152 17.45 1.43 -7.41
C LYS A 152 15.95 1.21 -7.22
N GLY A 153 15.17 1.36 -8.30
CA GLY A 153 13.71 1.17 -8.28
C GLY A 153 13.29 -0.25 -7.89
N ILE A 154 14.13 -1.27 -8.17
CA ILE A 154 13.86 -2.67 -7.82
C ILE A 154 13.72 -2.84 -6.29
N LEU A 155 14.49 -2.08 -5.52
CA LEU A 155 14.43 -2.10 -4.05
C LEU A 155 13.28 -1.28 -3.46
N LYS A 156 12.44 -0.67 -4.31
CA LYS A 156 11.29 0.15 -3.92
C LYS A 156 9.97 -0.42 -4.46
N GLU A 157 10.00 -1.57 -5.15
CA GLU A 157 8.82 -2.17 -5.76
C GLU A 157 7.76 -2.53 -4.70
N THR A 158 6.51 -2.15 -4.95
CA THR A 158 5.37 -2.51 -4.08
C THR A 158 4.45 -3.51 -4.76
N SER A 159 3.93 -4.47 -3.99
CA SER A 159 2.88 -5.38 -4.46
C SER A 159 1.53 -4.67 -4.54
N LEU A 160 0.62 -5.18 -5.37
CA LEU A 160 -0.79 -4.78 -5.37
C LEU A 160 -1.47 -5.09 -4.03
N ASN A 161 -1.02 -6.16 -3.35
CA ASN A 161 -1.42 -6.42 -1.97
C ASN A 161 -0.41 -5.82 -1.00
N SER A 162 -0.79 -4.72 -0.37
CA SER A 162 0.00 -4.02 0.66
C SER A 162 0.47 -4.84 1.86
N SER A 163 -0.10 -6.02 2.08
CA SER A 163 0.27 -6.93 3.18
C SER A 163 1.40 -7.88 2.77
N ILE A 164 1.82 -7.85 1.50
CA ILE A 164 2.82 -8.73 0.91
C ILE A 164 3.91 -7.84 0.30
N ASP A 165 5.14 -7.99 0.79
CA ASP A 165 6.28 -7.34 0.16
C ASP A 165 6.61 -7.99 -1.18
N THR A 166 7.17 -7.23 -2.12
CA THR A 166 7.72 -7.80 -3.36
C THR A 166 8.95 -8.66 -3.04
N PHE A 167 9.27 -9.61 -3.92
CA PHE A 167 10.37 -10.54 -3.70
C PHE A 167 11.69 -9.82 -3.43
N HIS A 168 12.04 -8.83 -4.26
CA HIS A 168 13.28 -8.05 -4.10
C HIS A 168 13.32 -7.28 -2.78
N VAL A 169 12.24 -6.58 -2.41
CA VAL A 169 12.16 -5.83 -1.15
C VAL A 169 12.29 -6.78 0.05
N LEU A 170 11.55 -7.89 0.04
CA LEU A 170 11.57 -8.86 1.12
C LEU A 170 12.96 -9.49 1.28
N LYS A 171 13.52 -10.01 0.19
CA LYS A 171 14.73 -10.83 0.22
C LYS A 171 16.02 -10.03 0.33
N ILE A 172 16.07 -8.82 -0.22
CA ILE A 172 17.28 -7.98 -0.17
C ILE A 172 17.32 -7.11 1.08
N LEU A 173 16.20 -6.48 1.44
CA LEU A 173 16.15 -5.47 2.51
C LEU A 173 15.69 -6.01 3.86
N LYS A 174 14.75 -6.97 3.88
CA LYS A 174 14.13 -7.44 5.14
C LYS A 174 14.71 -8.75 5.65
N LEU A 175 15.24 -9.59 4.76
CA LEU A 175 15.86 -10.87 5.11
C LEU A 175 17.37 -10.80 4.90
N SER A 176 18.14 -11.15 5.93
CA SER A 176 19.62 -11.20 5.87
C SER A 176 20.15 -12.58 5.51
N ILE A 177 19.34 -13.39 4.82
CA ILE A 177 19.65 -14.79 4.51
C ILE A 177 20.49 -14.92 3.23
N ILE A 178 20.40 -13.92 2.33
CA ILE A 178 21.14 -13.95 1.07
C ILE A 178 22.61 -13.56 1.30
N PRO A 179 23.58 -14.35 0.81
CA PRO A 179 24.99 -14.02 0.86
C PRO A 179 25.30 -12.66 0.21
N GLY A 180 26.06 -11.82 0.91
CA GLY A 180 26.47 -10.51 0.42
C GLY A 180 26.34 -9.42 1.50
N LYS A 181 27.41 -8.65 1.71
CA LYS A 181 27.44 -7.54 2.69
C LYS A 181 26.69 -6.29 2.18
N THR A 182 26.56 -6.15 0.87
CA THR A 182 25.87 -5.02 0.21
C THR A 182 24.66 -5.53 -0.57
N ASN A 183 23.72 -4.64 -0.87
CA ASN A 183 22.58 -4.98 -1.73
C ASN A 183 23.05 -5.47 -3.11
N ASP A 184 24.07 -4.82 -3.68
CA ASP A 184 24.64 -5.21 -4.97
C ASP A 184 25.27 -6.61 -4.94
N ALA A 185 25.98 -6.96 -3.86
CA ALA A 185 26.52 -8.31 -3.70
C ALA A 185 25.43 -9.38 -3.63
N LYS A 186 24.30 -9.06 -2.96
CA LYS A 186 23.13 -9.95 -2.92
C LYS A 186 22.46 -10.07 -4.30
N CYS A 187 22.39 -8.98 -5.07
CA CYS A 187 21.92 -9.01 -6.46
C CYS A 187 22.80 -9.93 -7.32
N LEU A 188 24.12 -9.78 -7.24
CA LEU A 188 25.06 -10.63 -7.97
C LEU A 188 24.97 -12.10 -7.54
N TYR A 189 24.73 -12.39 -6.25
CA TYR A 189 24.54 -13.76 -5.80
C TYR A 189 23.37 -14.44 -6.49
N CYS A 190 22.23 -13.75 -6.59
CA CYS A 190 21.03 -14.29 -7.26
C CYS A 190 21.16 -14.29 -8.78
N HIS A 191 21.84 -13.31 -9.36
CA HIS A 191 21.95 -13.15 -10.81
C HIS A 191 23.27 -13.65 -11.41
N LYS A 192 24.10 -14.37 -10.65
CA LYS A 192 25.43 -14.87 -11.11
C LYS A 192 25.39 -15.77 -12.34
N ASN A 193 24.28 -16.49 -12.53
CA ASN A 193 24.08 -17.46 -13.61
C ASN A 193 22.95 -17.04 -14.57
N THR A 194 22.39 -15.85 -14.36
CA THR A 194 21.36 -15.30 -15.24
C THR A 194 22.05 -14.66 -16.42
N ASP A 195 21.57 -14.91 -17.64
CA ASP A 195 21.94 -14.07 -18.77
C ASP A 195 21.27 -12.69 -18.58
N ILE A 196 22.10 -11.68 -18.36
CA ILE A 196 21.72 -10.28 -18.16
C ILE A 196 21.95 -9.46 -19.46
N VAL A 197 22.56 -10.09 -20.47
CA VAL A 197 23.00 -9.46 -21.73
C VAL A 197 21.89 -9.47 -22.79
N GLU A 198 21.01 -10.48 -22.78
CA GLU A 198 19.88 -10.54 -23.73
C GLU A 198 18.65 -9.72 -23.30
N ARG A 199 18.08 -9.01 -24.28
CA ARG A 199 16.98 -8.04 -24.16
C ARG A 199 15.83 -8.54 -23.27
N SER A 200 15.76 -8.02 -22.05
CA SER A 200 14.71 -7.05 -21.66
C SER A 200 14.74 -6.80 -20.16
N ALA A 201 14.63 -5.53 -19.77
CA ALA A 201 14.25 -5.16 -18.40
C ALA A 201 12.98 -5.90 -17.90
N GLY A 202 12.16 -6.47 -18.80
CA GLY A 202 11.04 -7.38 -18.50
C GLY A 202 11.40 -8.85 -18.27
N SER A 203 12.45 -9.39 -18.89
CA SER A 203 12.93 -10.77 -18.71
C SER A 203 13.94 -10.94 -17.58
N LEU A 204 14.65 -9.87 -17.16
CA LEU A 204 15.49 -9.91 -15.96
C LEU A 204 14.71 -10.31 -14.70
N ARG A 205 13.44 -9.89 -14.62
CA ARG A 205 12.52 -10.28 -13.54
C ARG A 205 12.12 -11.77 -13.55
N LYS A 206 12.42 -12.50 -14.63
CA LYS A 206 11.97 -13.88 -14.86
C LYS A 206 13.11 -14.91 -14.90
N ASN A 207 14.37 -14.48 -14.98
CA ASN A 207 15.48 -15.37 -15.34
C ASN A 207 16.48 -15.65 -14.19
N VAL A 208 16.05 -15.66 -12.93
CA VAL A 208 16.92 -16.19 -11.85
C VAL A 208 16.98 -17.71 -11.96
N ASP A 209 18.18 -18.27 -11.98
CA ASP A 209 18.37 -19.73 -11.89
C ASP A 209 17.74 -20.26 -10.59
N VAL A 210 16.69 -21.06 -10.74
CA VAL A 210 15.91 -21.60 -9.62
C VAL A 210 16.75 -22.50 -8.70
N ALA A 211 17.88 -23.05 -9.17
CA ALA A 211 18.80 -23.81 -8.33
C ALA A 211 19.37 -22.96 -7.18
N ILE A 212 19.48 -21.64 -7.36
CA ILE A 212 19.94 -20.71 -6.30
C ILE A 212 18.92 -20.61 -5.14
N CYS A 213 17.65 -20.96 -5.37
CA CYS A 213 16.60 -20.95 -4.35
C CYS A 213 16.64 -22.19 -3.45
N TYR A 214 17.22 -23.30 -3.93
CA TYR A 214 17.23 -24.60 -3.24
C TYR A 214 17.81 -24.54 -1.82
N PRO A 215 18.97 -23.88 -1.55
CA PRO A 215 19.56 -23.86 -0.21
C PRO A 215 18.70 -23.24 0.88
N CYS A 216 17.71 -22.42 0.51
CA CYS A 216 16.82 -21.72 1.45
C CYS A 216 15.40 -22.30 1.49
N HIS A 217 15.04 -23.16 0.55
CA HIS A 217 13.67 -23.67 0.39
C HIS A 217 13.58 -25.20 0.30
N ALA A 218 14.71 -25.91 0.30
CA ALA A 218 14.73 -27.37 0.39
C ALA A 218 14.24 -27.87 1.75
N PRO A 219 13.78 -29.13 1.84
CA PRO A 219 13.46 -29.76 3.12
C PRO A 219 14.64 -29.66 4.11
N GLY A 220 14.36 -29.23 5.35
CA GLY A 220 15.38 -29.02 6.39
C GLY A 220 16.23 -27.75 6.24
N SER A 221 15.91 -26.87 5.28
CA SER A 221 16.58 -25.59 5.13
C SER A 221 16.10 -24.52 6.12
N ILE A 222 16.78 -23.37 6.12
CA ILE A 222 16.54 -22.22 7.01
C ILE A 222 15.24 -21.44 6.72
N GLY A 223 14.61 -21.65 5.57
CA GLY A 223 13.34 -21.02 5.21
C GLY A 223 12.14 -21.92 5.49
N LYS A 224 10.94 -21.32 5.59
CA LYS A 224 9.72 -22.13 5.50
C LYS A 224 9.64 -22.74 4.10
N GLU A 225 9.36 -24.04 4.02
CA GLU A 225 9.09 -24.72 2.76
C GLU A 225 8.00 -23.96 2.00
N PHE A 226 8.25 -23.66 0.72
CA PHE A 226 7.36 -22.81 -0.08
C PHE A 226 6.03 -23.50 -0.45
N TYR A 227 5.88 -24.79 -0.10
CA TYR A 227 4.78 -25.67 -0.53
C TYR A 227 4.25 -26.62 0.56
N LYS A 228 4.23 -26.21 1.83
CA LYS A 228 3.37 -26.88 2.82
C LYS A 228 2.16 -25.98 3.09
N GLU A 229 1.05 -26.30 2.42
CA GLU A 229 -0.29 -26.03 2.97
C GLU A 229 -0.50 -26.90 4.21
#